data_AF-A0A831L996-F1
#
_entry.id   AF-A0A831L996-F1
#
_cell.length_a   1.000
_cell.length_b   1.000
_cell.length_c   1.000
_cell.angle_alpha   90.00
_cell.angle_beta   90.00
_cell.angle_gamma   90.00
#
_symmetry.space_group_name_H-M   'P 1'
#
loop_
_entity.id
_entity.type
_entity.pdbx_description
1 polymer ?
#
loop_
_entity_poly.entity_id
_entity_poly.type
_entity_poly.pdbx_seq_one_letter_code
_entity_poly.pdbx_strand_id
1 'polypeptide(L)'
;MELYRDLVRILSKDDSPNDREFCKQLGVLIGANPEEGLEYYICHLDAINWFIKINSHLYRQGKHLIPHSEFDILFHFCCPVEIEAEFPASIFHLGHRWGLIGHGFESSDLFFPLVRVLLLADPHGPIGVDALESLSETDFLYEDLKLAIKKSLKHGFSLHDSEVVENVKKHFNLTISPVDKTINIEGQLGLASKKNIKSELIFWEALEADPKKHLTPFFKAIFLLIISRSGSLIQWMGGEWDQEFQFLCKGLGLQVREMPRLNLSLLTDSRVRENILLSPAKSERVRFDEVIEDLKPYLEEELSFEDIVEIAKSVQKKRKDRIRSTARVYLALKELRMPSHFSEITRIHNRMFLDWQEPEGAIQSYLERQEYGIFATEEDGVFWLREFQNAVNRQSLSDEIEEIVAMIYANTNRPVSKQSILVELSRRRHTVNENSVNAYLYGSRKLKRVGTGLFIPKTEKELEEEEQRNEQINRAVNQFVASRDAEKHDQDIDQKKHYFATFRCVKCGHHESELVMEGRWLYLQCAQCKNKIKYPAGLWGINTTIPCPDCGNHIQIRFHPRYGPYFKCVKCEKWYGTQKFLG
;
A
#
# COMPACT_ATOMS: atom_id res chain seq x y z
N MET A 1 45.68 25.58 3.63
CA MET A 1 45.56 26.50 2.48
C MET A 1 46.66 26.22 1.45
N GLU A 2 47.95 26.36 1.77
CA GLU A 2 49.02 26.08 0.78
C GLU A 2 49.18 24.59 0.42
N LEU A 3 49.04 23.66 1.37
CA LEU A 3 49.12 22.19 1.10
C LEU A 3 47.97 21.62 0.25
N TYR A 4 46.91 22.40 0.00
CA TYR A 4 45.69 21.94 -0.68
C TYR A 4 45.56 22.47 -2.12
N ARG A 5 46.42 23.40 -2.55
CA ARG A 5 46.51 23.81 -3.96
C ARG A 5 47.06 22.69 -4.86
N ASP A 6 47.72 21.68 -4.30
CA ASP A 6 48.23 20.53 -5.04
C ASP A 6 47.15 19.46 -5.35
N LEU A 7 45.98 19.53 -4.70
CA LEU A 7 44.88 18.54 -4.80
C LEU A 7 43.91 18.81 -5.96
N VAL A 8 43.78 20.08 -6.35
CA VAL A 8 42.88 20.50 -7.43
C VAL A 8 43.72 21.07 -8.57
N ARG A 9 43.71 20.37 -9.71
CA ARG A 9 44.34 20.88 -10.93
C ARG A 9 43.41 21.87 -11.59
N ILE A 10 43.92 23.08 -11.79
CA ILE A 10 43.25 24.14 -12.53
C ILE A 10 43.78 24.08 -13.95
N LEU A 11 42.90 23.80 -14.91
CA LEU A 11 43.22 23.83 -16.33
C LEU A 11 42.72 25.13 -16.96
N SER A 12 43.62 25.85 -17.59
CA SER A 12 43.36 27.06 -18.38
C SER A 12 43.17 26.74 -19.87
N LYS A 13 42.63 27.70 -20.63
CA LYS A 13 42.52 27.62 -22.11
C LYS A 13 43.86 27.47 -22.82
N ASP A 14 44.94 27.89 -22.17
CA ASP A 14 46.28 27.90 -22.74
C ASP A 14 47.07 26.60 -22.47
N ASP A 15 46.52 25.69 -21.65
CA ASP A 15 47.14 24.39 -21.37
C ASP A 15 47.08 23.43 -22.57
N SER A 16 48.08 22.54 -22.66
CA SER A 16 48.21 21.65 -23.81
C SER A 16 46.99 20.71 -23.93
N PRO A 17 46.58 20.33 -25.15
CA PRO A 17 45.50 19.37 -25.36
C PRO A 17 45.75 18.02 -24.66
N ASN A 18 47.02 17.60 -24.55
CA ASN A 18 47.40 16.35 -23.89
C ASN A 18 47.22 16.43 -22.37
N ASP A 19 47.53 17.57 -21.75
CA ASP A 19 47.34 17.76 -20.30
C ASP A 19 45.86 17.82 -19.94
N ARG A 20 45.06 18.45 -20.81
CA ARG A 20 43.59 18.47 -20.70
C ARG A 20 42.99 17.07 -20.82
N GLU A 21 43.41 16.29 -21.81
CA GLU A 21 42.95 14.92 -22.01
C GLU A 21 43.39 14.00 -20.85
N PHE A 22 44.63 14.13 -20.38
CA PHE A 22 45.15 13.40 -19.23
C PHE A 22 44.35 13.68 -17.95
N CYS A 23 44.06 14.94 -17.65
CA CYS A 23 43.23 15.32 -16.50
C CYS A 23 41.77 14.87 -16.65
N LYS A 24 41.22 14.86 -17.87
CA LYS A 24 39.87 14.30 -18.12
C LYS A 24 39.80 12.79 -17.93
N GLN A 25 40.90 12.08 -18.18
CA GLN A 25 40.99 10.63 -18.00
C GLN A 25 41.17 10.21 -16.54
N LEU A 26 41.82 11.05 -15.72
CA LEU A 26 42.21 10.70 -14.34
C LEU A 26 41.50 11.54 -13.26
N GLY A 27 40.82 12.61 -13.65
CA GLY A 27 40.19 13.56 -12.75
C GLY A 27 38.70 13.75 -13.02
N VAL A 28 37.99 14.14 -11.96
CA VAL A 28 36.59 14.55 -11.99
C VAL A 28 36.55 16.06 -12.11
N LEU A 29 35.81 16.58 -13.10
CA LEU A 29 35.52 18.01 -13.21
C LEU A 29 34.68 18.44 -12.00
N ILE A 30 35.19 19.35 -11.18
CA ILE A 30 34.51 19.86 -9.97
C ILE A 30 33.96 21.27 -10.16
N GLY A 31 34.26 21.93 -11.27
CA GLY A 31 33.73 23.25 -11.57
C GLY A 31 34.34 23.80 -12.85
N ALA A 32 33.73 24.86 -13.37
CA ALA A 32 34.31 25.65 -14.43
C ALA A 32 34.00 27.12 -14.17
N ASN A 33 34.98 28.00 -14.43
CA ASN A 33 34.76 29.44 -14.52
C ASN A 33 34.64 29.80 -16.01
N PRO A 34 33.42 30.06 -16.53
CA PRO A 34 33.22 30.34 -17.95
C PRO A 34 33.88 31.65 -18.39
N GLU A 35 33.94 32.65 -17.49
CA GLU A 35 34.49 33.97 -17.75
C GLU A 35 36.00 33.90 -17.96
N GLU A 36 36.68 33.13 -17.11
CA GLU A 36 38.13 32.93 -17.17
C GLU A 36 38.54 31.74 -18.08
N GLY A 37 37.58 30.91 -18.49
CA GLY A 37 37.84 29.69 -19.25
C GLY A 37 38.63 28.63 -18.47
N LEU A 38 38.50 28.63 -17.14
CA LEU A 38 39.17 27.67 -16.27
C LEU A 38 38.26 26.48 -15.98
N GLU A 39 38.83 25.29 -15.98
CA GLU A 39 38.18 24.05 -15.53
C GLU A 39 38.93 23.52 -14.30
N TYR A 40 38.21 23.16 -13.25
CA TYR A 40 38.78 22.64 -12.00
C TYR A 40 38.59 21.13 -11.97
N TYR A 41 39.67 20.38 -11.76
CA TYR A 41 39.65 18.92 -11.69
C TYR A 41 40.23 18.42 -10.38
N ILE A 42 39.63 17.38 -9.82
CA ILE A 42 40.17 16.62 -8.69
C ILE A 42 40.50 15.20 -9.14
N CYS A 43 41.60 14.61 -8.65
CA CYS A 43 41.87 13.20 -8.88
C CYS A 43 40.76 12.32 -8.28
N HIS A 44 40.43 11.19 -8.94
CA HIS A 44 39.46 10.22 -8.40
C HIS A 44 39.80 9.76 -6.98
N LEU A 45 41.08 9.53 -6.70
CA LEU A 45 41.55 9.11 -5.38
C LEU A 45 41.20 10.13 -4.29
N ASP A 46 41.42 11.41 -4.58
CA ASP A 46 41.16 12.47 -3.62
C ASP A 46 39.66 12.65 -3.37
N ALA A 47 38.84 12.57 -4.42
CA ALA A 47 37.38 12.58 -4.28
C ALA A 47 36.88 11.38 -3.45
N ILE A 48 37.44 10.20 -3.63
CA ILE A 48 37.10 9.01 -2.84
C ILE A 48 37.55 9.18 -1.38
N ASN A 49 38.74 9.74 -1.15
CA ASN A 49 39.22 10.06 0.20
C ASN A 49 38.31 11.07 0.89
N TRP A 50 37.71 12.01 0.16
CA TRP A 50 36.69 12.91 0.70
C TRP A 50 35.44 12.15 1.11
N PHE A 51 34.91 11.28 0.25
CA PHE A 51 33.75 10.45 0.62
C PHE A 51 34.03 9.55 1.82
N ILE A 52 35.23 8.98 1.96
CA ILE A 52 35.64 8.22 3.15
C ILE A 52 35.55 9.12 4.39
N LYS A 53 36.11 10.33 4.35
CA LYS A 53 36.02 11.29 5.47
C LYS A 53 34.58 11.66 5.81
N ILE A 54 33.74 11.88 4.80
CA ILE A 54 32.31 12.17 4.97
C ILE A 54 31.60 10.98 5.64
N ASN A 55 31.81 9.75 5.17
CA ASN A 55 31.25 8.54 5.78
C ASN A 55 31.70 8.42 7.25
N SER A 56 32.99 8.59 7.55
CA SER A 56 33.48 8.57 8.94
C SER A 56 32.87 9.68 9.80
N HIS A 57 32.66 10.87 9.25
CA HIS A 57 32.00 11.98 9.95
C HIS A 57 30.54 11.67 10.25
N LEU A 58 29.80 11.19 9.25
CA LEU A 58 28.39 10.83 9.34
C LEU A 58 28.13 9.68 10.32
N TYR A 59 29.02 8.67 10.35
CA TYR A 59 28.99 7.64 11.38
C TYR A 59 29.09 8.20 12.79
N ARG A 60 30.02 9.14 13.04
CA ARG A 60 30.17 9.78 14.36
C ARG A 60 28.93 10.59 14.76
N GLN A 61 28.13 11.04 13.79
CA GLN A 61 26.85 11.69 14.01
C GLN A 61 25.66 10.72 14.14
N GLY A 62 25.87 9.42 13.86
CA GLY A 62 24.80 8.43 13.83
C GLY A 62 23.83 8.58 12.64
N LYS A 63 24.27 9.21 11.54
CA LYS A 63 23.42 9.49 10.37
C LYS A 63 23.89 8.74 9.14
N HIS A 64 23.08 7.84 8.59
CA HIS A 64 23.35 7.20 7.28
C HIS A 64 22.42 7.70 6.17
N LEU A 65 21.44 8.54 6.50
CA LEU A 65 20.53 9.20 5.57
C LEU A 65 20.56 10.71 5.86
N ILE A 66 20.85 11.53 4.85
CA ILE A 66 20.86 12.99 4.98
C ILE A 66 20.21 13.65 3.75
N PRO A 67 19.59 14.83 3.89
CA PRO A 67 19.15 15.61 2.74
C PRO A 67 20.33 16.11 1.89
N HIS A 68 20.09 16.33 0.60
CA HIS A 68 21.07 16.86 -0.35
C HIS A 68 21.66 18.20 0.12
N SER A 69 20.84 19.07 0.70
CA SER A 69 21.29 20.36 1.24
C SER A 69 22.27 20.22 2.41
N GLU A 70 22.14 19.18 3.25
CA GLU A 70 23.10 18.90 4.32
C GLU A 70 24.40 18.33 3.73
N PHE A 71 24.29 17.48 2.71
CA PHE A 71 25.44 16.97 1.99
C PHE A 71 26.25 18.06 1.30
N ASP A 72 25.59 19.05 0.67
CA ASP A 72 26.26 20.20 0.05
C ASP A 72 27.12 20.95 1.08
N ILE A 73 26.59 21.18 2.30
CA ILE A 73 27.33 21.82 3.39
C ILE A 73 28.56 20.98 3.82
N LEU A 74 28.37 19.67 3.99
CA LEU A 74 29.45 18.74 4.35
C LEU A 74 30.52 18.68 3.26
N PHE A 75 30.10 18.73 2.00
CA PHE A 75 30.99 18.75 0.86
C PHE A 75 31.84 20.02 0.84
N HIS A 76 31.24 21.21 1.02
CA HIS A 76 31.99 22.48 1.08
C HIS A 76 32.93 22.54 2.29
N PHE A 77 32.57 21.90 3.40
CA PHE A 77 33.49 21.78 4.54
C PHE A 77 34.73 20.91 4.20
N CYS A 78 34.55 19.90 3.36
CA CYS A 78 35.61 18.98 2.96
C CYS A 78 36.39 19.42 1.71
N CYS A 79 35.77 20.22 0.84
CA CYS A 79 36.34 20.77 -0.39
C CYS A 79 36.88 22.19 -0.11
N PRO A 80 38.21 22.39 -0.07
CA PRO A 80 38.80 23.68 0.27
C PRO A 80 38.74 24.72 -0.86
N VAL A 81 38.21 24.34 -2.03
CA VAL A 81 38.04 25.27 -3.15
C VAL A 81 36.70 25.96 -2.97
N GLU A 82 36.72 27.29 -2.99
CA GLU A 82 35.52 28.14 -3.11
C GLU A 82 34.91 27.91 -4.50
N ILE A 83 34.23 26.77 -4.66
CA ILE A 83 33.41 26.49 -5.83
C ILE A 83 32.09 27.20 -5.53
N GLU A 84 31.83 28.32 -6.21
CA GLU A 84 30.57 29.07 -6.05
C GLU A 84 29.33 28.32 -6.59
N ALA A 85 29.52 27.08 -7.08
CA ALA A 85 28.49 26.30 -7.76
C ALA A 85 27.93 25.16 -6.88
N GLU A 86 26.70 24.76 -7.20
CA GLU A 86 26.06 23.54 -6.68
C GLU A 86 27.00 22.32 -6.80
N PHE A 87 26.79 21.31 -5.94
CA PHE A 87 27.61 20.11 -5.92
C PHE A 87 27.72 19.48 -7.32
N PRO A 88 28.95 19.26 -7.84
CA PRO A 88 29.12 18.77 -9.20
C PRO A 88 28.52 17.37 -9.37
N ALA A 89 27.59 17.23 -10.32
CA ALA A 89 26.96 15.95 -10.65
C ALA A 89 27.99 14.84 -10.98
N SER A 90 29.14 15.22 -11.50
CA SER A 90 30.28 14.33 -11.77
C SER A 90 30.86 13.68 -10.50
N ILE A 91 30.98 14.42 -9.40
CA ILE A 91 31.44 13.90 -8.10
C ILE A 91 30.35 13.03 -7.48
N PHE A 92 29.08 13.44 -7.62
CA PHE A 92 27.95 12.61 -7.22
C PHE A 92 27.99 11.23 -7.89
N HIS A 93 28.10 11.22 -9.22
CA HIS A 93 28.18 10.00 -10.01
C HIS A 93 29.41 9.15 -9.65
N LEU A 94 30.54 9.77 -9.32
CA LEU A 94 31.71 9.04 -8.83
C LEU A 94 31.38 8.33 -7.51
N GLY A 95 30.87 9.07 -6.51
CA GLY A 95 30.51 8.50 -5.22
C GLY A 95 29.50 7.36 -5.34
N HIS A 96 28.48 7.56 -6.18
CA HIS A 96 27.44 6.57 -6.48
C HIS A 96 28.02 5.30 -7.13
N ARG A 97 28.84 5.47 -8.16
CA ARG A 97 29.50 4.36 -8.86
C ARG A 97 30.33 3.48 -7.92
N TRP A 98 31.05 4.12 -7.00
CA TRP A 98 31.89 3.43 -6.00
C TRP A 98 31.11 3.01 -4.74
N GLY A 99 29.80 3.25 -4.67
CA GLY A 99 28.99 2.81 -3.55
C GLY A 99 29.24 3.53 -2.23
N LEU A 100 29.81 4.73 -2.29
CA LEU A 100 30.11 5.55 -1.13
C LEU A 100 28.91 6.41 -0.71
N ILE A 101 27.94 6.55 -1.63
CA ILE A 101 26.68 7.26 -1.52
C ILE A 101 25.67 6.60 -2.47
N GLY A 102 24.38 6.66 -2.15
CA GLY A 102 23.27 6.19 -2.97
C GLY A 102 22.08 7.13 -2.82
N HIS A 103 21.01 6.91 -3.59
CA HIS A 103 19.79 7.69 -3.41
C HIS A 103 18.98 7.14 -2.24
N GLY A 104 18.47 8.02 -1.40
CA GLY A 104 17.40 7.69 -0.46
C GLY A 104 16.07 7.48 -1.19
N PHE A 105 15.04 7.09 -0.46
CA PHE A 105 13.71 6.90 -1.04
C PHE A 105 13.10 8.23 -1.52
N GLU A 106 13.18 9.26 -0.69
CA GLU A 106 12.78 10.61 -1.08
C GLU A 106 13.84 11.19 -2.03
N SER A 107 13.41 11.86 -3.09
CA SER A 107 14.31 12.37 -4.15
C SER A 107 15.37 13.37 -3.65
N SER A 108 15.17 13.94 -2.46
CA SER A 108 16.11 14.86 -1.81
C SER A 108 17.13 14.17 -0.92
N ASP A 109 16.98 12.89 -0.63
CA ASP A 109 17.76 12.23 0.42
C ASP A 109 18.89 11.39 -0.18
N LEU A 110 19.97 11.30 0.57
CA LEU A 110 21.20 10.63 0.21
C LEU A 110 21.52 9.57 1.25
N PHE A 111 21.68 8.35 0.78
CA PHE A 111 21.95 7.17 1.58
C PHE A 111 23.45 6.86 1.60
N PHE A 112 24.02 6.52 2.75
CA PHE A 112 25.45 6.23 2.94
C PHE A 112 25.65 4.77 3.39
N PRO A 113 25.86 3.83 2.45
CA PRO A 113 25.88 2.40 2.76
C PRO A 113 26.96 1.99 3.76
N LEU A 114 28.15 2.57 3.66
CA LEU A 114 29.25 2.23 4.56
C LEU A 114 28.97 2.73 5.98
N VAL A 115 28.31 3.89 6.13
CA VAL A 115 27.83 4.34 7.44
C VAL A 115 26.82 3.38 8.02
N ARG A 116 25.86 2.89 7.20
CA ARG A 116 24.87 1.91 7.66
C ARG A 116 25.54 0.64 8.19
N VAL A 117 26.55 0.12 7.49
CA VAL A 117 27.34 -1.04 7.95
C VAL A 117 28.03 -0.76 9.28
N LEU A 118 28.65 0.42 9.42
CA LEU A 118 29.33 0.81 10.66
C LEU A 118 28.35 0.90 11.84
N LEU A 119 27.15 1.44 11.62
CA LEU A 119 26.09 1.52 12.64
C LEU A 119 25.56 0.13 13.03
N LEU A 120 25.48 -0.79 12.08
CA LEU A 120 25.05 -2.17 12.33
C LEU A 120 26.12 -3.03 13.00
N ALA A 121 27.38 -2.59 13.00
CA ALA A 121 28.50 -3.29 13.61
C ALA A 121 28.74 -2.92 15.08
N ASP A 122 27.79 -2.29 15.79
CA ASP A 122 27.94 -1.92 17.21
C ASP A 122 28.20 -3.16 18.09
N PRO A 123 29.24 -3.18 18.95
CA PRO A 123 30.12 -2.07 19.38
C PRO A 123 31.41 -1.87 18.58
N HIS A 124 31.64 -2.63 17.51
CA HIS A 124 32.86 -2.62 16.71
C HIS A 124 32.93 -1.52 15.63
N GLY A 125 31.89 -0.70 15.47
CA GLY A 125 31.86 0.39 14.51
C GLY A 125 33.09 1.33 14.52
N PRO A 126 33.68 1.73 15.68
CA PRO A 126 34.89 2.54 15.69
C PRO A 126 36.11 1.86 15.04
N ILE A 127 36.24 0.54 15.16
CA ILE A 127 37.29 -0.24 14.48
C ILE A 127 37.05 -0.22 12.96
N GLY A 128 35.78 -0.27 12.56
CA GLY A 128 35.37 -0.09 11.18
C GLY A 128 35.74 1.29 10.63
N VAL A 129 35.63 2.36 11.42
CA VAL A 129 36.06 3.71 11.00
C VAL A 129 37.57 3.74 10.73
N ASP A 130 38.39 3.21 11.64
CA ASP A 130 39.85 3.09 11.44
C ASP A 130 40.16 2.27 10.17
N ALA A 131 39.41 1.18 9.95
CA ALA A 131 39.56 0.34 8.76
C ALA A 131 39.17 1.07 7.48
N LEU A 132 38.08 1.85 7.50
CA LEU A 132 37.61 2.66 6.38
C LEU A 132 38.61 3.78 6.05
N GLU A 133 39.06 4.53 7.05
CA GLU A 133 40.05 5.60 6.87
C GLU A 133 41.36 5.05 6.31
N SER A 134 41.82 3.88 6.76
CA SER A 134 43.02 3.24 6.19
C SER A 134 42.85 2.66 4.77
N LEU A 135 41.64 2.66 4.19
CA LEU A 135 41.48 2.41 2.75
C LEU A 135 41.97 3.61 1.91
N SER A 136 41.90 4.83 2.46
CA SER A 136 42.37 6.05 1.78
C SER A 136 43.89 6.06 1.53
N GLU A 137 44.63 5.27 2.30
CA GLU A 137 46.09 5.12 2.23
C GLU A 137 46.53 4.00 1.27
N THR A 138 45.56 3.26 0.70
CA THR A 138 45.84 2.11 -0.17
C THR A 138 45.45 2.40 -1.62
N ASP A 139 46.29 2.00 -2.57
CA ASP A 139 46.06 2.13 -4.02
C ASP A 139 44.98 1.15 -4.55
N PHE A 140 43.94 0.87 -3.77
CA PHE A 140 42.91 -0.10 -4.14
C PHE A 140 42.13 0.31 -5.39
N LEU A 141 42.14 1.59 -5.75
CA LEU A 141 41.53 2.11 -6.99
C LEU A 141 42.23 1.66 -8.26
N TYR A 142 43.52 1.30 -8.15
CA TYR A 142 44.32 0.79 -9.24
C TYR A 142 44.42 -0.74 -9.21
N GLU A 143 43.95 -1.37 -8.12
CA GLU A 143 43.88 -2.82 -8.00
C GLU A 143 42.51 -3.34 -8.45
N ASP A 144 42.48 -4.58 -8.94
CA ASP A 144 41.23 -5.32 -9.08
C ASP A 144 40.59 -5.46 -7.69
N LEU A 145 39.39 -4.89 -7.49
CA LEU A 145 38.66 -4.97 -6.22
C LEU A 145 38.52 -6.41 -5.72
N LYS A 146 38.36 -7.40 -6.62
CA LYS A 146 38.31 -8.81 -6.25
C LYS A 146 39.60 -9.28 -5.60
N LEU A 147 40.74 -8.81 -6.11
CA LEU A 147 42.05 -9.11 -5.55
C LEU A 147 42.24 -8.43 -4.20
N ALA A 148 41.82 -7.16 -4.07
CA ALA A 148 41.89 -6.41 -2.81
C ALA A 148 41.05 -7.05 -1.69
N ILE A 149 39.83 -7.52 -2.01
CA ILE A 149 38.97 -8.30 -1.09
C ILE A 149 39.71 -9.56 -0.63
N LYS A 150 40.26 -10.35 -1.57
CA LYS A 150 40.99 -11.59 -1.27
C LYS A 150 42.24 -11.35 -0.43
N LYS A 151 42.99 -10.28 -0.70
CA LYS A 151 44.17 -9.87 0.10
C LYS A 151 43.75 -9.54 1.53
N SER A 152 42.68 -8.78 1.71
CA SER A 152 42.15 -8.40 3.03
C SER A 152 41.70 -9.62 3.84
N LEU A 153 40.94 -10.53 3.21
CA LEU A 153 40.56 -11.82 3.81
C LEU A 153 41.79 -12.66 4.18
N LYS A 154 42.75 -12.80 3.25
CA LYS A 154 44.00 -13.55 3.49
C LYS A 154 44.78 -12.97 4.66
N HIS A 155 44.85 -11.64 4.77
CA HIS A 155 45.50 -10.97 5.87
C HIS A 155 44.79 -11.27 7.20
N GLY A 156 43.46 -11.13 7.27
CA GLY A 156 42.68 -11.48 8.46
C GLY A 156 42.93 -12.92 8.90
N PHE A 157 42.84 -13.88 7.97
CA PHE A 157 43.12 -15.29 8.27
C PHE A 157 44.57 -15.55 8.70
N SER A 158 45.56 -14.81 8.19
CA SER A 158 46.97 -15.01 8.55
C SER A 158 47.31 -14.66 10.00
N LEU A 159 46.40 -13.97 10.71
CA LEU A 159 46.55 -13.63 12.13
C LEU A 159 46.20 -14.78 13.08
N HIS A 160 45.70 -15.90 12.55
CA HIS A 160 45.26 -17.06 13.31
C HIS A 160 46.07 -18.30 12.94
N ASP A 161 46.03 -19.31 13.82
CA ASP A 161 46.67 -20.60 13.58
C ASP A 161 46.12 -21.27 12.30
N SER A 162 47.01 -21.86 11.48
CA SER A 162 46.65 -22.42 10.19
C SER A 162 45.64 -23.56 10.26
N GLU A 163 45.71 -24.40 11.30
CA GLU A 163 44.76 -25.51 11.49
C GLU A 163 43.37 -24.97 11.88
N VAL A 164 43.34 -23.93 12.71
CA VAL A 164 42.09 -23.23 13.06
C VAL A 164 41.44 -22.61 11.82
N VAL A 165 42.22 -21.89 11.01
CA VAL A 165 41.76 -21.24 9.77
C VAL A 165 41.21 -22.26 8.77
N GLU A 166 41.89 -23.39 8.56
CA GLU A 166 41.44 -24.42 7.63
C GLU A 166 40.08 -24.99 8.02
N ASN A 167 39.89 -25.27 9.31
CA ASN A 167 38.62 -25.78 9.83
C ASN A 167 37.49 -24.75 9.70
N VAL A 168 37.76 -23.47 9.98
CA VAL A 168 36.79 -22.37 9.82
C VAL A 168 36.42 -22.22 8.34
N LYS A 169 37.40 -22.14 7.43
CA LYS A 169 37.12 -22.03 5.99
C LYS A 169 36.30 -23.21 5.47
N LYS A 170 36.59 -24.43 5.92
CA LYS A 170 35.81 -25.63 5.56
C LYS A 170 34.36 -25.55 6.06
N HIS A 171 34.14 -25.07 7.28
CA HIS A 171 32.80 -24.91 7.85
C HIS A 171 31.96 -23.88 7.09
N PHE A 172 32.56 -22.74 6.73
CA PHE A 172 31.91 -21.67 5.96
C PHE A 172 31.98 -21.86 4.44
N ASN A 173 32.48 -23.00 3.95
CA ASN A 173 32.63 -23.32 2.53
C ASN A 173 33.59 -22.41 1.72
N LEU A 174 34.44 -21.61 2.37
CA LEU A 174 35.29 -20.59 1.73
C LEU A 174 36.43 -21.14 0.85
N THR A 175 36.59 -22.46 0.76
CA THR A 175 37.75 -23.12 0.10
C THR A 175 37.39 -23.84 -1.20
N ILE A 176 36.13 -23.82 -1.65
CA ILE A 176 35.65 -24.81 -2.63
C ILE A 176 36.10 -24.50 -4.06
N SER A 177 37.09 -25.27 -4.53
CA SER A 177 37.22 -25.64 -5.95
C SER A 177 35.94 -26.34 -6.40
N PRO A 178 35.39 -26.07 -7.59
CA PRO A 178 34.08 -26.57 -8.05
C PRO A 178 33.89 -28.10 -8.04
N VAL A 179 34.95 -28.88 -7.82
CA VAL A 179 34.94 -30.36 -7.80
C VAL A 179 34.47 -30.96 -6.46
N ASP A 180 34.59 -30.24 -5.33
CA ASP A 180 34.34 -30.82 -3.99
C ASP A 180 32.94 -30.55 -3.40
N LYS A 181 32.00 -30.02 -4.20
CA LYS A 181 30.62 -29.71 -3.75
C LYS A 181 29.84 -30.91 -3.22
N THR A 182 30.26 -32.14 -3.53
CA THR A 182 29.61 -33.38 -3.09
C THR A 182 29.96 -33.84 -1.67
N ILE A 183 30.98 -33.27 -1.01
CA ILE A 183 31.44 -33.75 0.31
C ILE A 183 30.84 -32.95 1.49
N ASN A 184 30.25 -31.77 1.28
CA ASN A 184 29.82 -30.90 2.39
C ASN A 184 28.34 -31.03 2.82
N ILE A 185 27.77 -32.24 2.70
CA ILE A 185 26.44 -32.56 3.22
C ILE A 185 26.45 -32.55 4.76
N GLU A 186 27.57 -32.88 5.41
CA GLU A 186 27.70 -32.87 6.88
C GLU A 186 27.58 -31.47 7.49
N GLY A 187 28.09 -30.44 6.80
CA GLY A 187 27.93 -29.04 7.21
C GLY A 187 26.50 -28.53 7.08
N GLN A 188 25.77 -28.96 6.04
CA GLN A 188 24.36 -28.58 5.82
C GLN A 188 23.37 -29.28 6.76
N LEU A 189 23.75 -30.43 7.33
CA LEU A 189 22.95 -31.18 8.31
C LEU A 189 23.20 -30.76 9.78
N GLY A 190 24.02 -29.73 10.03
CA GLY A 190 24.34 -29.28 11.39
C GLY A 190 25.19 -30.25 12.20
N LEU A 191 25.81 -31.25 11.55
CA LEU A 191 26.73 -32.19 12.17
C LEU A 191 28.15 -31.65 12.06
N ALA A 192 28.39 -30.45 12.60
CA ALA A 192 29.75 -29.94 12.71
C ALA A 192 30.56 -30.90 13.61
N SER A 193 31.69 -31.40 13.10
CA SER A 193 32.57 -32.22 13.93
C SER A 193 32.96 -31.43 15.19
N LYS A 194 33.06 -32.09 16.35
CA LYS A 194 33.49 -31.43 17.61
C LYS A 194 34.81 -30.64 17.44
N LYS A 195 35.66 -31.08 16.50
CA LYS A 195 36.90 -30.40 16.13
C LYS A 195 36.63 -29.04 15.48
N ASN A 196 35.69 -28.96 14.53
CA ASN A 196 35.31 -27.70 13.87
C ASN A 196 34.73 -26.69 14.87
N ILE A 197 33.85 -27.14 15.77
CA ILE A 197 33.26 -26.28 16.82
C ILE A 197 34.35 -25.70 17.72
N LYS A 198 35.35 -26.51 18.11
CA LYS A 198 36.47 -26.05 18.93
C LYS A 198 37.35 -25.03 18.19
N SER A 199 37.70 -25.30 16.93
CA SER A 199 38.47 -24.34 16.12
C SER A 199 37.71 -23.04 15.91
N GLU A 200 36.40 -23.12 15.65
CA GLU A 200 35.53 -21.96 15.51
C GLU A 200 35.50 -21.12 16.80
N LEU A 201 35.35 -21.75 17.97
CA LEU A 201 35.40 -21.07 19.25
C LEU A 201 36.74 -20.35 19.45
N ILE A 202 37.87 -21.01 19.20
CA ILE A 202 39.21 -20.41 19.31
C ILE A 202 39.34 -19.21 18.35
N PHE A 203 38.78 -19.32 17.15
CA PHE A 203 38.81 -18.24 16.16
C PHE A 203 38.03 -17.00 16.62
N TRP A 204 36.81 -17.20 17.13
CA TRP A 204 35.97 -16.11 17.65
C TRP A 204 36.53 -15.51 18.95
N GLU A 205 37.05 -16.33 19.88
CA GLU A 205 37.70 -15.84 21.10
C GLU A 205 38.90 -14.95 20.78
N ALA A 206 39.68 -15.27 19.74
CA ALA A 206 40.78 -14.42 19.29
C ALA A 206 40.32 -13.07 18.72
N LEU A 207 39.17 -13.04 18.03
CA LEU A 207 38.55 -11.81 17.54
C LEU A 207 38.04 -10.93 18.68
N GLU A 208 37.50 -11.53 19.74
CA GLU A 208 37.05 -10.82 20.94
C GLU A 208 38.22 -10.32 21.81
N ALA A 209 39.34 -11.05 21.86
CA ALA A 209 40.49 -10.73 22.71
C ALA A 209 41.28 -9.50 22.22
N ASP A 210 41.46 -9.33 20.91
CA ASP A 210 42.07 -8.13 20.31
C ASP A 210 41.30 -7.72 19.03
N PRO A 211 40.11 -7.09 19.22
CA PRO A 211 39.22 -6.76 18.11
C PRO A 211 39.86 -5.82 17.08
N LYS A 212 40.69 -4.88 17.53
CA LYS A 212 41.33 -3.92 16.63
C LYS A 212 42.27 -4.63 15.65
N LYS A 213 43.13 -5.51 16.15
CA LYS A 213 44.06 -6.25 15.28
C LYS A 213 43.34 -7.23 14.37
N HIS A 214 42.36 -7.97 14.89
CA HIS A 214 41.77 -9.11 14.19
C HIS A 214 40.56 -8.75 13.32
N LEU A 215 39.76 -7.73 13.66
CA LEU A 215 38.58 -7.32 12.86
C LEU A 215 38.91 -6.34 11.73
N THR A 216 39.94 -5.50 11.86
CA THR A 216 40.28 -4.49 10.84
C THR A 216 40.41 -5.08 9.42
N PRO A 217 41.10 -6.22 9.18
CA PRO A 217 41.17 -6.82 7.85
C PRO A 217 39.81 -7.29 7.32
N PHE A 218 38.92 -7.75 8.20
CA PHE A 218 37.56 -8.16 7.82
C PHE A 218 36.64 -6.97 7.54
N PHE A 219 36.78 -5.86 8.28
CA PHE A 219 36.12 -4.59 7.95
C PHE A 219 36.53 -4.08 6.56
N LYS A 220 37.83 -4.11 6.25
CA LYS A 220 38.31 -3.75 4.90
C LYS A 220 37.68 -4.63 3.83
N ALA A 221 37.63 -5.94 4.06
CA ALA A 221 37.03 -6.89 3.12
C ALA A 221 35.53 -6.61 2.88
N ILE A 222 34.73 -6.34 3.93
CA ILE A 222 33.30 -6.05 3.76
C ILE A 222 33.07 -4.71 3.06
N PHE A 223 33.85 -3.66 3.35
CA PHE A 223 33.72 -2.37 2.66
C PHE A 223 34.06 -2.51 1.18
N LEU A 224 35.18 -3.17 0.85
CA LEU A 224 35.56 -3.41 -0.54
C LEU A 224 34.51 -4.26 -1.28
N LEU A 225 33.89 -5.22 -0.59
CA LEU A 225 32.80 -6.02 -1.16
C LEU A 225 31.56 -5.16 -1.46
N ILE A 226 31.17 -4.27 -0.55
CA ILE A 226 30.04 -3.34 -0.74
C ILE A 226 30.35 -2.34 -1.86
N ILE A 227 31.55 -1.76 -1.88
CA ILE A 227 32.05 -0.88 -2.95
C ILE A 227 32.00 -1.60 -4.31
N SER A 228 32.44 -2.86 -4.37
CA SER A 228 32.40 -3.65 -5.60
C SER A 228 31.00 -3.91 -6.15
N ARG A 229 29.97 -3.71 -5.33
CA ARG A 229 28.54 -3.80 -5.67
C ARG A 229 27.88 -2.42 -5.69
N SER A 230 28.66 -1.35 -5.88
CA SER A 230 28.18 0.03 -5.92
C SER A 230 27.31 0.40 -4.71
N GLY A 231 27.71 -0.06 -3.51
CA GLY A 231 27.07 0.37 -2.27
C GLY A 231 25.89 -0.50 -1.86
N SER A 232 25.55 -1.49 -2.67
CA SER A 232 24.43 -2.38 -2.39
C SER A 232 24.63 -3.15 -1.08
N LEU A 233 23.60 -3.14 -0.23
CA LEU A 233 23.49 -3.89 1.01
C LEU A 233 22.74 -5.23 0.83
N ILE A 234 22.34 -5.55 -0.40
CA ILE A 234 21.78 -6.85 -0.77
C ILE A 234 22.88 -7.81 -1.26
N GLN A 235 22.77 -9.08 -0.87
CA GLN A 235 23.58 -10.18 -1.39
C GLN A 235 22.68 -11.27 -1.95
N TRP A 236 22.78 -11.55 -3.26
CA TRP A 236 22.06 -12.68 -3.86
C TRP A 236 22.66 -14.01 -3.39
N MET A 237 21.79 -14.91 -2.92
CA MET A 237 22.20 -16.23 -2.46
C MET A 237 22.68 -17.08 -3.64
N GLY A 238 23.80 -17.79 -3.42
CA GLY A 238 24.51 -18.52 -4.46
C GLY A 238 25.35 -17.65 -5.41
N GLY A 239 25.46 -16.34 -5.15
CA GLY A 239 26.38 -15.45 -5.86
C GLY A 239 27.86 -15.76 -5.56
N GLU A 240 28.77 -15.14 -6.34
CA GLU A 240 30.23 -15.38 -6.26
C GLU A 240 30.79 -15.18 -4.84
N TRP A 241 30.28 -14.18 -4.11
CA TRP A 241 30.78 -13.77 -2.80
C TRP A 241 29.82 -14.11 -1.64
N ASP A 242 28.80 -14.95 -1.88
CA ASP A 242 27.77 -15.21 -0.88
C ASP A 242 28.37 -15.79 0.41
N GLN A 243 29.29 -16.75 0.30
CA GLN A 243 29.91 -17.40 1.45
C GLN A 243 30.84 -16.46 2.22
N GLU A 244 31.67 -15.70 1.52
CA GLU A 244 32.51 -14.66 2.12
C GLU A 244 31.67 -13.59 2.81
N PHE A 245 30.56 -13.17 2.19
CA PHE A 245 29.64 -12.20 2.76
C PHE A 245 29.03 -12.71 4.08
N GLN A 246 28.51 -13.95 4.10
CA GLN A 246 27.96 -14.55 5.32
C GLN A 246 29.02 -14.69 6.42
N PHE A 247 30.24 -15.11 6.06
CA PHE A 247 31.35 -15.21 7.00
C PHE A 247 31.72 -13.85 7.59
N LEU A 248 31.88 -12.82 6.74
CA LEU A 248 32.22 -11.46 7.17
C LEU A 248 31.13 -10.89 8.08
N CYS A 249 29.87 -11.04 7.71
CA CYS A 249 28.76 -10.57 8.53
C CYS A 249 28.73 -11.22 9.90
N LYS A 250 28.90 -12.54 9.97
CA LYS A 250 28.99 -13.25 11.27
C LYS A 250 30.20 -12.80 12.09
N GLY A 251 31.37 -12.69 11.47
CA GLY A 251 32.60 -12.29 12.16
C GLY A 251 32.62 -10.84 12.64
N LEU A 252 31.87 -9.96 11.99
CA LEU A 252 31.73 -8.54 12.36
C LEU A 252 30.49 -8.26 13.23
N GLY A 253 29.69 -9.28 13.54
CA GLY A 253 28.44 -9.11 14.29
C GLY A 253 27.33 -8.38 13.53
N LEU A 254 27.43 -8.30 12.20
CA LEU A 254 26.45 -7.62 11.35
C LEU A 254 25.15 -8.42 11.28
N GLN A 255 24.02 -7.74 11.49
CA GLN A 255 22.71 -8.37 11.36
C GLN A 255 22.38 -8.59 9.88
N VAL A 256 22.20 -9.87 9.53
CA VAL A 256 21.82 -10.30 8.18
C VAL A 256 20.46 -10.99 8.24
N ARG A 257 19.59 -10.57 7.34
CA ARG A 257 18.27 -11.16 7.13
C ARG A 257 18.25 -11.97 5.86
N GLU A 258 18.26 -13.29 6.00
CA GLU A 258 18.06 -14.20 4.87
C GLU A 258 16.59 -14.19 4.40
N MET A 259 16.41 -14.09 3.09
CA MET A 259 15.12 -14.12 2.39
C MET A 259 15.15 -15.23 1.31
N PRO A 260 14.99 -16.50 1.69
CA PRO A 260 15.16 -17.66 0.81
C PRO A 260 14.18 -17.71 -0.36
N ARG A 261 12.97 -17.19 -0.21
CA ARG A 261 11.98 -17.15 -1.31
C ARG A 261 12.29 -16.06 -2.32
N LEU A 262 13.02 -15.02 -1.92
CA LEU A 262 13.57 -14.00 -2.81
C LEU A 262 14.99 -14.35 -3.31
N ASN A 263 15.62 -15.38 -2.76
CA ASN A 263 17.01 -15.76 -3.05
C ASN A 263 18.03 -14.63 -2.74
N LEU A 264 17.80 -13.85 -1.68
CA LEU A 264 18.72 -12.79 -1.23
C LEU A 264 18.92 -12.78 0.28
N SER A 265 20.01 -12.15 0.72
CA SER A 265 20.36 -11.81 2.08
C SER A 265 20.50 -10.31 2.20
N LEU A 266 19.96 -9.73 3.27
CA LEU A 266 19.88 -8.29 3.48
C LEU A 266 20.67 -7.88 4.73
N LEU A 267 21.58 -6.93 4.61
CA LEU A 267 22.28 -6.34 5.76
C LEU A 267 21.39 -5.25 6.37
N THR A 268 20.74 -5.56 7.50
CA THR A 268 19.73 -4.69 8.14
C THR A 268 19.50 -5.12 9.59
N ASP A 269 19.13 -4.18 10.47
CA ASP A 269 18.57 -4.49 11.81
C ASP A 269 17.05 -4.69 11.77
N SER A 270 16.42 -4.44 10.62
CA SER A 270 14.99 -4.34 10.52
C SER A 270 14.33 -5.70 10.74
N ARG A 271 13.22 -5.67 11.47
CA ARG A 271 12.40 -6.86 11.76
C ARG A 271 11.55 -7.28 10.56
N VAL A 272 11.84 -6.77 9.35
CA VAL A 272 11.10 -7.12 8.14
C VAL A 272 11.10 -8.63 7.94
N ARG A 273 9.89 -9.21 7.96
CA ARG A 273 9.71 -10.62 7.64
C ARG A 273 9.50 -10.72 6.14
N GLU A 274 10.17 -11.66 5.50
CA GLU A 274 9.97 -11.97 4.08
C GLU A 274 8.49 -12.23 3.74
N ASN A 275 7.74 -12.83 4.67
CA ASN A 275 6.30 -13.04 4.53
C ASN A 275 5.48 -11.74 4.45
N ILE A 276 5.98 -10.63 5.00
CA ILE A 276 5.34 -9.31 4.90
C ILE A 276 5.56 -8.77 3.49
N LEU A 277 6.80 -8.86 2.96
CA LEU A 277 7.13 -8.41 1.61
C LEU A 277 6.38 -9.21 0.52
N LEU A 278 6.31 -10.52 0.73
CA LEU A 278 5.59 -11.46 -0.14
C LEU A 278 4.11 -11.63 0.23
N SER A 279 3.64 -10.92 1.26
CA SER A 279 2.23 -10.97 1.62
C SER A 279 1.43 -10.45 0.43
N PRO A 280 0.39 -11.16 -0.01
CA PRO A 280 -0.57 -10.58 -0.93
C PRO A 280 -1.35 -9.53 -0.13
N ALA A 281 -0.79 -8.34 0.02
CA ALA A 281 -1.52 -7.17 0.47
C ALA A 281 -2.59 -6.87 -0.59
N LYS A 282 -3.68 -7.66 -0.55
CA LYS A 282 -4.68 -7.82 -1.61
C LYS A 282 -4.04 -8.40 -2.87
N SER A 283 -4.65 -9.42 -3.48
CA SER A 283 -4.15 -10.18 -4.65
C SER A 283 -3.94 -9.36 -5.94
N GLU A 284 -3.97 -8.04 -5.84
CA GLU A 284 -4.11 -7.10 -6.94
C GLU A 284 -2.91 -6.16 -7.09
N ARG A 285 -2.08 -6.01 -6.04
CA ARG A 285 -0.94 -5.09 -6.05
C ARG A 285 0.31 -5.72 -6.68
N VAL A 286 0.33 -5.77 -8.00
CA VAL A 286 1.46 -6.28 -8.81
C VAL A 286 2.06 -5.28 -9.77
N ARG A 287 1.55 -4.05 -9.78
CA ARG A 287 2.25 -2.97 -10.50
C ARG A 287 3.55 -2.67 -9.77
N PHE A 288 4.57 -2.31 -10.53
CA PHE A 288 5.91 -2.10 -9.98
C PHE A 288 5.91 -0.98 -8.93
N ASP A 289 5.29 0.15 -9.23
CA ASP A 289 5.14 1.29 -8.31
C ASP A 289 4.38 0.90 -7.03
N GLU A 290 3.33 0.08 -7.14
CA GLU A 290 2.58 -0.40 -5.98
C GLU A 290 3.43 -1.32 -5.08
N VAL A 291 4.30 -2.13 -5.67
CA VAL A 291 5.23 -2.97 -4.92
C VAL A 291 6.26 -2.09 -4.21
N ILE A 292 6.79 -1.04 -4.85
CA ILE A 292 7.69 -0.09 -4.19
C ILE A 292 6.99 0.58 -3.00
N GLU A 293 5.76 1.07 -3.17
CA GLU A 293 4.98 1.67 -2.09
C GLU A 293 4.69 0.69 -0.94
N ASP A 294 4.52 -0.61 -1.24
CA ASP A 294 4.39 -1.65 -0.21
C ASP A 294 5.70 -1.91 0.54
N LEU A 295 6.87 -1.71 -0.10
CA LEU A 295 8.19 -1.89 0.49
C LEU A 295 8.64 -0.68 1.31
N LYS A 296 8.20 0.54 0.92
CA LYS A 296 8.58 1.82 1.53
C LYS A 296 8.59 1.78 3.07
N PRO A 297 7.50 1.40 3.79
CA PRO A 297 7.44 1.49 5.25
C PRO A 297 8.39 0.55 5.99
N TYR A 298 9.05 -0.35 5.27
CA TYR A 298 9.91 -1.39 5.85
C TYR A 298 11.39 -1.18 5.53
N LEU A 299 11.70 -0.50 4.43
CA LEU A 299 13.04 -0.47 3.84
C LEU A 299 13.55 0.95 3.53
N GLU A 300 12.71 1.99 3.57
CA GLU A 300 13.10 3.35 3.13
C GLU A 300 14.26 3.96 3.93
N GLU A 301 14.35 3.66 5.23
CA GLU A 301 15.45 4.11 6.09
C GLU A 301 16.64 3.14 6.08
N GLU A 302 16.46 1.93 5.53
CA GLU A 302 17.40 0.82 5.67
C GLU A 302 18.33 0.66 4.46
N LEU A 303 17.84 1.04 3.29
CA LEU A 303 18.46 0.74 2.00
C LEU A 303 18.43 1.94 1.07
N SER A 304 19.32 1.91 0.08
CA SER A 304 19.20 2.82 -1.04
C SER A 304 17.97 2.48 -1.90
N PHE A 305 17.49 3.48 -2.62
CA PHE A 305 16.37 3.31 -3.56
C PHE A 305 16.68 2.26 -4.63
N GLU A 306 17.93 2.15 -5.08
CA GLU A 306 18.36 1.13 -6.04
C GLU A 306 18.18 -0.29 -5.51
N ASP A 307 18.54 -0.54 -4.24
CA ASP A 307 18.34 -1.83 -3.60
C ASP A 307 16.85 -2.15 -3.44
N ILE A 308 16.03 -1.15 -3.08
CA ILE A 308 14.57 -1.29 -3.00
C ILE A 308 13.97 -1.63 -4.37
N VAL A 309 14.44 -1.00 -5.45
CA VAL A 309 14.04 -1.29 -6.83
C VAL A 309 14.37 -2.74 -7.22
N GLU A 310 15.56 -3.24 -6.88
CA GLU A 310 15.95 -4.63 -7.16
C GLU A 310 15.11 -5.64 -6.37
N ILE A 311 14.85 -5.37 -5.08
CA ILE A 311 13.94 -6.17 -4.26
C ILE A 311 12.52 -6.13 -4.86
N ALA A 312 12.03 -4.96 -5.27
CA ALA A 312 10.71 -4.77 -5.85
C ALA A 312 10.53 -5.60 -7.13
N LYS A 313 11.53 -5.67 -8.02
CA LYS A 313 11.49 -6.53 -9.22
C LYS A 313 11.28 -8.00 -8.86
N SER A 314 12.00 -8.47 -7.85
CA SER A 314 11.93 -9.87 -7.40
C SER A 314 10.63 -10.19 -6.69
N VAL A 315 10.17 -9.30 -5.81
CA VAL A 315 8.85 -9.41 -5.15
C VAL A 315 7.73 -9.37 -6.19
N GLN A 316 7.78 -8.46 -7.17
CA GLN A 316 6.80 -8.35 -8.23
C GLN A 316 6.71 -9.64 -9.04
N LYS A 317 7.86 -10.20 -9.46
CA LYS A 317 7.91 -11.48 -10.17
C LYS A 317 7.25 -12.60 -9.35
N LYS A 318 7.63 -12.76 -8.08
CA LYS A 318 7.06 -13.78 -7.19
C LYS A 318 5.57 -13.58 -6.91
N ARG A 319 5.10 -12.32 -6.86
CA ARG A 319 3.67 -12.03 -6.75
C ARG A 319 2.94 -12.44 -8.03
N LYS A 320 3.45 -12.07 -9.22
CA LYS A 320 2.88 -12.50 -10.51
C LYS A 320 2.79 -14.02 -10.64
N ASP A 321 3.84 -14.75 -10.25
CA ASP A 321 3.89 -16.23 -10.27
C ASP A 321 2.76 -16.89 -9.45
N ARG A 322 2.23 -16.19 -8.44
CA ARG A 322 1.22 -16.73 -7.51
C ARG A 322 -0.22 -16.37 -7.89
N ILE A 323 -0.41 -15.52 -8.91
CA ILE A 323 -1.75 -15.04 -9.28
C ILE A 323 -2.44 -16.06 -10.18
N ARG A 324 -3.66 -16.45 -9.77
CA ARG A 324 -4.54 -17.33 -10.55
C ARG A 324 -4.93 -16.69 -11.88
N SER A 325 -5.18 -17.49 -12.91
CA SER A 325 -5.53 -16.99 -14.25
C SER A 325 -6.70 -15.99 -14.22
N THR A 326 -7.81 -16.26 -13.50
CA THR A 326 -8.93 -15.30 -13.40
C THR A 326 -8.52 -13.94 -12.81
N ALA A 327 -7.63 -13.93 -11.81
CA ALA A 327 -7.14 -12.70 -11.20
C ALA A 327 -6.19 -11.93 -12.14
N ARG A 328 -5.41 -12.63 -12.98
CA ARG A 328 -4.60 -12.00 -14.04
C ARG A 328 -5.50 -11.28 -15.05
N VAL A 329 -6.62 -11.90 -15.43
CA VAL A 329 -7.62 -11.29 -16.32
C VAL A 329 -8.29 -10.09 -15.68
N TYR A 330 -8.69 -10.18 -14.41
CA TYR A 330 -9.19 -9.04 -13.63
C TYR A 330 -8.22 -7.86 -13.67
N LEU A 331 -6.91 -8.10 -13.46
CA LEU A 331 -5.89 -7.06 -13.50
C LEU A 331 -5.71 -6.43 -14.88
N ALA A 332 -5.80 -7.21 -15.95
CA ALA A 332 -5.77 -6.69 -17.31
C ALA A 332 -6.97 -5.76 -17.58
N LEU A 333 -8.16 -6.16 -17.14
CA LEU A 333 -9.36 -5.33 -17.24
C LEU A 333 -9.27 -4.08 -16.34
N LYS A 334 -8.64 -4.19 -15.17
CA LYS A 334 -8.40 -3.06 -14.26
C LYS A 334 -7.48 -2.02 -14.88
N GLU A 335 -6.46 -2.45 -15.62
CA GLU A 335 -5.53 -1.56 -16.34
C GLU A 335 -6.23 -0.77 -17.45
N LEU A 336 -7.23 -1.37 -18.12
CA LEU A 336 -8.02 -0.72 -19.17
C LEU A 336 -8.92 0.41 -18.63
N ARG A 337 -9.37 0.34 -17.37
CA ARG A 337 -10.22 1.35 -16.70
C ARG A 337 -11.55 1.68 -17.41
N MET A 338 -11.97 0.87 -18.37
CA MET A 338 -13.19 1.05 -19.15
C MET A 338 -13.81 -0.30 -19.54
N PRO A 339 -15.10 -0.36 -19.91
CA PRO A 339 -15.67 -1.55 -20.52
C PRO A 339 -14.85 -1.95 -21.74
N SER A 340 -14.57 -3.24 -21.91
CA SER A 340 -13.71 -3.69 -23.02
C SER A 340 -14.10 -5.07 -23.51
N HIS A 341 -13.97 -5.27 -24.83
CA HIS A 341 -14.17 -6.56 -25.47
C HIS A 341 -13.08 -7.56 -25.03
N PHE A 342 -13.40 -8.85 -24.93
CA PHE A 342 -12.45 -9.88 -24.46
C PHE A 342 -11.16 -9.95 -25.29
N SER A 343 -11.19 -9.64 -26.59
CA SER A 343 -10.00 -9.57 -27.44
C SER A 343 -9.01 -8.49 -26.98
N GLU A 344 -9.53 -7.31 -26.59
CA GLU A 344 -8.69 -6.22 -26.08
C GLU A 344 -8.13 -6.55 -24.69
N ILE A 345 -8.94 -7.18 -23.84
CA ILE A 345 -8.50 -7.70 -22.54
C ILE A 345 -7.38 -8.72 -22.73
N THR A 346 -7.50 -9.62 -23.71
CA THR A 346 -6.47 -10.62 -24.06
C THR A 346 -5.16 -9.96 -24.46
N ARG A 347 -5.22 -8.92 -25.30
CA ARG A 347 -4.04 -8.16 -25.73
C ARG A 347 -3.30 -7.54 -24.53
N ILE A 348 -4.04 -6.88 -23.63
CA ILE A 348 -3.45 -6.27 -22.43
C ILE A 348 -2.92 -7.34 -21.46
N HIS A 349 -3.65 -8.43 -21.27
CA HIS A 349 -3.22 -9.56 -20.44
C HIS A 349 -1.88 -10.12 -20.92
N ASN A 350 -1.78 -10.47 -22.20
CA ASN A 350 -0.56 -11.08 -22.75
C ASN A 350 0.63 -10.11 -22.78
N ARG A 351 0.37 -8.79 -22.73
CA ARG A 351 1.41 -7.76 -22.53
C ARG A 351 1.87 -7.68 -21.07
N MET A 352 0.97 -7.80 -20.10
CA MET A 352 1.28 -7.69 -18.66
C MET A 352 1.92 -8.96 -18.08
N PHE A 353 1.60 -10.12 -18.65
CA PHE A 353 1.95 -11.46 -18.18
C PHE A 353 2.65 -12.27 -19.30
N LEU A 354 3.85 -11.84 -19.70
CA LEU A 354 4.61 -12.43 -20.81
C LEU A 354 4.88 -13.94 -20.63
N ASP A 355 5.08 -14.38 -19.39
CA ASP A 355 5.35 -15.80 -19.08
C ASP A 355 4.09 -16.68 -19.05
N TRP A 356 2.89 -16.08 -19.14
CA TRP A 356 1.61 -16.80 -19.09
C TRP A 356 0.64 -16.28 -20.14
N GLN A 357 1.03 -16.35 -21.41
CA GLN A 357 0.14 -15.98 -22.50
C GLN A 357 -1.03 -16.96 -22.58
N GLU A 358 -2.24 -16.41 -22.72
CA GLU A 358 -3.47 -17.18 -22.85
C GLU A 358 -4.17 -16.82 -24.18
N PRO A 359 -4.80 -17.78 -24.86
CA PRO A 359 -5.61 -17.51 -26.04
C PRO A 359 -6.93 -16.81 -25.66
N GLU A 360 -7.55 -16.11 -26.61
CA GLU A 360 -8.79 -15.35 -26.37
C GLU A 360 -9.91 -16.21 -25.76
N GLY A 361 -10.10 -17.45 -26.23
CA GLY A 361 -11.13 -18.35 -25.70
C GLY A 361 -10.93 -18.71 -24.22
N ALA A 362 -9.68 -18.78 -23.75
CA ALA A 362 -9.38 -18.98 -22.33
C ALA A 362 -9.72 -17.72 -21.51
N ILE A 363 -9.33 -16.54 -22.01
CA ILE A 363 -9.67 -15.25 -21.39
C ILE A 363 -11.18 -15.05 -21.28
N GLN A 364 -11.91 -15.31 -22.36
CA GLN A 364 -13.38 -15.28 -22.35
C GLN A 364 -13.96 -16.22 -21.29
N SER A 365 -13.48 -17.47 -21.24
CA SER A 365 -13.90 -18.45 -20.24
C SER A 365 -13.60 -18.02 -18.80
N TYR A 366 -12.57 -17.20 -18.57
CA TYR A 366 -12.28 -16.63 -17.24
C TYR A 366 -13.20 -15.44 -16.91
N LEU A 367 -13.48 -14.57 -17.89
CA LEU A 367 -14.37 -13.42 -17.75
C LEU A 367 -15.83 -13.84 -17.47
N GLU A 368 -16.30 -14.90 -18.12
CA GLU A 368 -17.65 -15.46 -17.94
C GLU A 368 -17.90 -16.00 -16.53
N ARG A 369 -16.85 -16.29 -15.75
CA ARG A 369 -16.97 -16.69 -14.34
C ARG A 369 -17.40 -15.54 -13.42
N GLN A 370 -17.22 -14.29 -13.86
CA GLN A 370 -17.61 -13.08 -13.13
C GLN A 370 -17.04 -12.99 -11.70
N GLU A 371 -15.85 -13.58 -11.47
CA GLU A 371 -15.12 -13.47 -10.21
C GLU A 371 -14.47 -12.08 -10.08
N TYR A 372 -14.03 -11.71 -8.88
CA TYR A 372 -13.32 -10.43 -8.62
C TYR A 372 -14.12 -9.18 -9.02
N GLY A 373 -15.45 -9.27 -9.08
CA GLY A 373 -16.30 -8.14 -9.46
C GLY A 373 -16.32 -7.83 -10.96
N ILE A 374 -15.82 -8.75 -11.80
CA ILE A 374 -16.02 -8.71 -13.25
C ILE A 374 -17.50 -8.97 -13.56
N PHE A 375 -18.07 -8.27 -14.54
CA PHE A 375 -19.39 -8.56 -15.07
C PHE A 375 -19.45 -8.30 -16.58
N ALA A 376 -20.29 -9.04 -17.30
CA ALA A 376 -20.60 -8.78 -18.70
C ALA A 376 -21.56 -7.60 -18.82
N THR A 377 -21.34 -6.71 -19.79
CA THR A 377 -22.27 -5.61 -20.10
C THR A 377 -23.42 -6.13 -20.97
N GLU A 378 -24.31 -5.23 -21.42
CA GLU A 378 -25.36 -5.57 -22.39
C GLU A 378 -24.81 -5.84 -23.80
N GLU A 379 -23.57 -5.44 -24.07
CA GLU A 379 -22.89 -5.67 -25.34
C GLU A 379 -22.16 -7.02 -25.32
N ASP A 380 -22.44 -7.87 -26.31
CA ASP A 380 -21.85 -9.21 -26.40
C ASP A 380 -20.32 -9.16 -26.40
N GLY A 381 -19.71 -9.95 -25.51
CA GLY A 381 -18.26 -10.06 -25.39
C GLY A 381 -17.57 -8.88 -24.69
N VAL A 382 -18.32 -7.89 -24.18
CA VAL A 382 -17.80 -6.74 -23.45
C VAL A 382 -17.94 -6.93 -21.93
N PHE A 383 -16.85 -6.68 -21.21
CA PHE A 383 -16.78 -6.88 -19.76
C PHE A 383 -16.32 -5.61 -19.04
N TRP A 384 -16.74 -5.46 -17.78
CA TRP A 384 -16.36 -4.33 -16.93
C TRP A 384 -16.19 -4.76 -15.46
N LEU A 385 -15.74 -3.83 -14.61
CA LEU A 385 -15.51 -4.02 -13.18
C LEU A 385 -16.52 -3.21 -12.37
N ARG A 386 -17.18 -3.85 -11.40
CA ARG A 386 -18.16 -3.20 -10.52
C ARG A 386 -17.58 -2.01 -9.75
N GLU A 387 -16.29 -2.06 -9.41
CA GLU A 387 -15.61 -0.97 -8.70
C GLU A 387 -15.53 0.33 -9.51
N PHE A 388 -15.43 0.25 -10.83
CA PHE A 388 -15.44 1.43 -11.71
C PHE A 388 -16.84 1.97 -11.97
N GLN A 389 -17.85 1.10 -12.00
CA GLN A 389 -19.25 1.53 -12.13
C GLN A 389 -19.68 2.46 -10.98
N ASN A 390 -19.19 2.20 -9.76
CA ASN A 390 -19.46 3.01 -8.58
C ASN A 390 -18.59 4.28 -8.50
N ALA A 391 -17.42 4.30 -9.17
CA ALA A 391 -16.52 5.45 -9.19
C ALA A 391 -16.97 6.55 -10.17
N VAL A 392 -17.63 6.17 -11.27
CA VAL A 392 -18.04 7.08 -12.36
C VAL A 392 -19.31 7.89 -12.04
N ASN A 393 -20.07 7.57 -10.98
CA ASN A 393 -21.31 8.28 -10.62
C ASN A 393 -21.33 8.73 -9.15
N ARG A 394 -20.40 9.59 -8.73
CA ARG A 394 -20.48 10.19 -7.38
C ARG A 394 -21.51 11.32 -7.28
N GLN A 395 -21.76 12.04 -8.36
CA GLN A 395 -22.85 13.02 -8.43
C GLN A 395 -24.10 12.36 -9.05
N SER A 396 -25.27 12.69 -8.51
CA SER A 396 -26.52 12.24 -9.11
C SER A 396 -26.70 12.89 -10.48
N LEU A 397 -27.44 12.24 -11.38
CA LEU A 397 -27.79 12.84 -12.68
C LEU A 397 -28.46 14.21 -12.52
N SER A 398 -29.21 14.41 -11.42
CA SER A 398 -29.84 15.69 -11.10
C SER A 398 -28.80 16.77 -10.79
N ASP A 399 -27.82 16.47 -9.93
CA ASP A 399 -26.82 17.44 -9.49
C ASP A 399 -25.93 17.87 -10.67
N GLU A 400 -25.55 16.93 -11.54
CA GLU A 400 -24.76 17.24 -12.73
C GLU A 400 -25.52 18.12 -13.75
N ILE A 401 -26.81 17.83 -13.98
CA ILE A 401 -27.64 18.67 -14.87
C ILE A 401 -27.75 20.09 -14.30
N GLU A 402 -27.94 20.23 -12.99
CA GLU A 402 -28.01 21.52 -12.31
C GLU A 402 -26.70 22.29 -12.41
N GLU A 403 -25.56 21.62 -12.18
CA GLU A 403 -24.22 22.20 -12.31
C GLU A 403 -23.95 22.66 -13.74
N ILE A 404 -24.28 21.84 -14.75
CA ILE A 404 -24.13 22.19 -16.16
C ILE A 404 -24.94 23.44 -16.51
N VAL A 405 -26.20 23.50 -16.08
CA VAL A 405 -27.07 24.65 -16.34
C VAL A 405 -26.55 25.90 -15.63
N ALA A 406 -26.14 25.80 -14.37
CA ALA A 406 -25.59 26.91 -13.61
C ALA A 406 -24.30 27.45 -14.26
N MET A 407 -23.37 26.56 -14.61
CA MET A 407 -22.10 26.90 -15.25
C MET A 407 -22.30 27.59 -16.61
N ILE A 408 -23.10 26.99 -17.51
CA ILE A 408 -23.32 27.56 -18.86
C ILE A 408 -24.08 28.90 -18.75
N TYR A 409 -25.05 29.00 -17.85
CA TYR A 409 -25.80 30.23 -17.64
C TYR A 409 -24.90 31.36 -17.09
N ALA A 410 -24.07 31.08 -16.09
CA ALA A 410 -23.14 32.06 -15.52
C ALA A 410 -22.15 32.61 -16.57
N ASN A 411 -21.69 31.75 -17.48
CA ASN A 411 -20.75 32.14 -18.53
C ASN A 411 -21.40 32.93 -19.68
N THR A 412 -22.66 32.64 -20.00
CA THR A 412 -23.32 33.18 -21.21
C THR A 412 -24.39 34.23 -20.91
N ASN A 413 -24.87 34.31 -19.67
CA ASN A 413 -26.07 35.05 -19.26
C ASN A 413 -27.29 34.78 -20.17
N ARG A 414 -27.38 33.57 -20.73
CA ARG A 414 -28.45 33.15 -21.65
C ARG A 414 -29.06 31.82 -21.21
N PRO A 415 -30.38 31.62 -21.41
CA PRO A 415 -31.01 30.34 -21.12
C PRO A 415 -30.33 29.16 -21.82
N VAL A 416 -30.13 28.09 -21.06
CA VAL A 416 -29.40 26.89 -21.51
C VAL A 416 -30.37 25.94 -22.20
N SER A 417 -30.03 25.53 -23.42
CA SER A 417 -30.86 24.60 -24.19
C SER A 417 -30.68 23.15 -23.75
N LYS A 418 -31.75 22.34 -23.87
CA LYS A 418 -31.68 20.88 -23.65
C LYS A 418 -30.52 20.25 -24.42
N GLN A 419 -30.30 20.66 -25.67
CA GLN A 419 -29.23 20.11 -26.50
C GLN A 419 -27.85 20.44 -25.93
N SER A 420 -27.64 21.66 -25.46
CA SER A 420 -26.38 22.06 -24.80
C SER A 420 -26.13 21.25 -23.53
N ILE A 421 -27.18 20.96 -22.77
CA ILE A 421 -27.10 20.13 -21.55
C ILE A 421 -26.74 18.69 -21.93
N LEU A 422 -27.40 18.11 -22.94
CA LEU A 422 -27.10 16.74 -23.40
C LEU A 422 -25.67 16.60 -23.93
N VAL A 423 -25.20 17.58 -24.72
CA VAL A 423 -23.83 17.58 -25.24
C VAL A 423 -22.83 17.62 -24.09
N GLU A 424 -22.99 18.53 -23.14
CA GLU A 424 -22.06 18.64 -22.01
C GLU A 424 -22.15 17.43 -21.08
N LEU A 425 -23.35 16.89 -20.86
CA LEU A 425 -23.56 15.67 -20.07
C LEU A 425 -22.94 14.44 -20.75
N SER A 426 -23.00 14.33 -22.08
CA SER A 426 -22.37 13.23 -22.83
C SER A 426 -20.83 13.28 -22.83
N ARG A 427 -20.23 14.44 -22.54
CA ARG A 427 -18.78 14.56 -22.30
C ARG A 427 -18.39 14.04 -20.93
N ARG A 428 -19.30 14.13 -19.95
CA ARG A 428 -19.08 13.71 -18.56
C ARG A 428 -19.52 12.26 -18.31
N ARG A 429 -20.51 11.77 -19.06
CA ARG A 429 -21.10 10.43 -18.94
C ARG A 429 -21.07 9.70 -20.27
N HIS A 430 -20.63 8.43 -20.25
CA HIS A 430 -20.57 7.59 -21.44
C HIS A 430 -21.96 7.18 -21.96
N THR A 431 -22.96 7.08 -21.07
CA THR A 431 -24.34 6.70 -21.43
C THR A 431 -25.32 7.72 -20.84
N VAL A 432 -26.12 8.33 -21.70
CA VAL A 432 -27.12 9.33 -21.30
C VAL A 432 -28.49 8.87 -21.79
N ASN A 433 -29.37 8.48 -20.87
CA ASN A 433 -30.77 8.21 -21.19
C ASN A 433 -31.53 9.53 -21.30
N GLU A 434 -31.93 9.91 -22.52
CA GLU A 434 -32.66 11.16 -22.76
C GLU A 434 -33.97 11.26 -21.97
N ASN A 435 -34.67 10.15 -21.73
CA ASN A 435 -35.93 10.16 -20.99
C ASN A 435 -35.70 10.52 -19.52
N SER A 436 -34.62 10.01 -18.93
CA SER A 436 -34.20 10.39 -17.58
C SER A 436 -33.83 11.87 -17.52
N VAL A 437 -33.03 12.36 -18.48
CA VAL A 437 -32.66 13.79 -18.57
C VAL A 437 -33.91 14.67 -18.70
N ASN A 438 -34.88 14.28 -19.53
CA ASN A 438 -36.15 15.00 -19.66
C ASN A 438 -36.89 15.04 -18.32
N ALA A 439 -37.06 13.89 -17.67
CA ALA A 439 -37.76 13.82 -16.39
C ALA A 439 -37.13 14.75 -15.34
N TYR A 440 -35.80 14.82 -15.28
CA TYR A 440 -35.10 15.72 -14.36
C TYR A 440 -35.21 17.19 -14.77
N LEU A 441 -35.02 17.53 -16.05
CA LEU A 441 -35.12 18.92 -16.51
C LEU A 441 -36.50 19.53 -16.24
N TYR A 442 -37.56 18.74 -16.41
CA TYR A 442 -38.93 19.20 -16.17
C TYR A 442 -39.40 19.04 -14.72
N GLY A 443 -38.76 18.17 -13.94
CA GLY A 443 -39.10 17.91 -12.53
C GLY A 443 -38.17 18.56 -11.50
N SER A 444 -37.05 19.16 -11.92
CA SER A 444 -36.07 19.75 -11.00
C SER A 444 -36.64 20.98 -10.31
N ARG A 445 -36.48 21.02 -8.98
CA ARG A 445 -36.86 22.20 -8.17
C ARG A 445 -35.91 23.36 -8.36
N LYS A 446 -34.65 23.12 -8.74
CA LYS A 446 -33.59 24.14 -8.82
C LYS A 446 -33.49 24.81 -10.19
N LEU A 447 -34.21 24.28 -11.19
CA LEU A 447 -34.22 24.84 -12.53
C LEU A 447 -35.57 25.49 -12.85
N LYS A 448 -35.52 26.60 -13.58
CA LYS A 448 -36.69 27.31 -14.10
C LYS A 448 -36.72 27.19 -15.61
N ARG A 449 -37.86 26.74 -16.14
CA ARG A 449 -38.12 26.71 -17.57
C ARG A 449 -38.57 28.09 -18.04
N VAL A 450 -37.84 28.66 -19.00
CA VAL A 450 -38.14 29.98 -19.57
C VAL A 450 -38.64 29.91 -21.02
N GLY A 451 -38.60 28.72 -21.63
CA GLY A 451 -39.10 28.47 -22.98
C GLY A 451 -39.18 26.98 -23.29
N THR A 452 -39.47 26.62 -24.54
CA THR A 452 -39.48 25.21 -24.97
C THR A 452 -38.05 24.67 -25.02
N GLY A 453 -37.71 23.84 -24.04
CA GLY A 453 -36.38 23.23 -23.92
C GLY A 453 -35.28 24.19 -23.47
N LEU A 454 -35.64 25.31 -22.83
CA LEU A 454 -34.71 26.32 -22.30
C LEU A 454 -34.84 26.46 -20.78
N PHE A 455 -33.70 26.39 -20.09
CA PHE A 455 -33.62 26.31 -18.63
C PHE A 455 -32.63 27.34 -18.07
N ILE A 456 -32.92 27.87 -16.88
CA ILE A 456 -32.02 28.72 -16.09
C ILE A 456 -32.01 28.24 -14.64
N PRO A 457 -30.95 28.49 -13.86
CA PRO A 457 -30.98 28.23 -12.42
C PRO A 457 -31.99 29.15 -11.74
N LYS A 458 -32.74 28.63 -10.76
CA LYS A 458 -33.56 29.47 -9.86
C LYS A 458 -32.68 30.24 -8.90
N THR A 459 -33.13 31.43 -8.54
CA THR A 459 -32.51 32.22 -7.48
C THR A 459 -32.86 31.68 -6.09
N GLU A 460 -32.04 31.94 -5.08
CA GLU A 460 -32.30 31.51 -3.68
C GLU A 460 -33.67 32.00 -3.20
N LYS A 461 -34.02 33.25 -3.52
CA LYS A 461 -35.32 33.84 -3.19
C LYS A 461 -36.50 33.06 -3.82
N GLU A 462 -36.37 32.60 -5.06
CA GLU A 462 -37.42 31.81 -5.72
C GLU A 462 -37.57 30.42 -5.08
N LEU A 463 -36.47 29.83 -4.59
CA LEU A 463 -36.50 28.55 -3.88
C LEU A 463 -37.20 28.68 -2.51
N GLU A 464 -36.89 29.73 -1.75
CA GLU A 464 -37.53 30.03 -0.46
C GLU A 464 -39.03 30.29 -0.60
N GLU A 465 -39.45 31.07 -1.61
CA GLU A 465 -40.86 31.36 -1.88
C GLU A 465 -41.65 30.09 -2.25
N GLU A 466 -41.04 29.16 -2.98
CA GLU A 466 -41.65 27.89 -3.36
C GLU A 466 -41.74 26.91 -2.19
N GLU A 467 -40.74 26.88 -1.30
CA GLU A 467 -40.79 26.12 -0.05
C GLU A 467 -41.92 26.61 0.85
N GLN A 468 -42.04 27.93 1.05
CA GLN A 468 -43.13 28.52 1.83
C GLN A 468 -44.51 28.19 1.24
N ARG A 469 -44.64 28.22 -0.09
CA ARG A 469 -45.88 27.85 -0.78
C ARG A 469 -46.21 26.36 -0.61
N ASN A 470 -45.22 25.49 -0.75
CA ASN A 470 -45.39 24.05 -0.55
C ASN A 470 -45.74 23.71 0.90
N GLU A 471 -45.16 24.40 1.87
CA GLU A 471 -45.56 24.28 3.26
C GLU A 471 -47.01 24.72 3.50
N GLN A 472 -47.45 25.81 2.88
CA GLN A 472 -48.84 26.26 2.98
C GLN A 472 -49.80 25.25 2.35
N ILE A 473 -49.45 24.68 1.20
CA ILE A 473 -50.21 23.61 0.55
C ILE A 473 -50.25 22.37 1.44
N ASN A 474 -49.11 21.93 1.99
CA ASN A 474 -49.06 20.79 2.89
C ASN A 474 -49.88 21.04 4.17
N ARG A 475 -49.85 22.26 4.71
CA ARG A 475 -50.71 22.66 5.84
C ARG A 475 -52.19 22.60 5.46
N ALA A 476 -52.57 23.09 4.29
CA ALA A 476 -53.94 23.05 3.80
C ALA A 476 -54.42 21.61 3.52
N VAL A 477 -53.56 20.77 2.92
CA VAL A 477 -53.83 19.35 2.69
C VAL A 477 -53.97 18.61 4.01
N ASN A 478 -53.06 18.84 4.96
CA ASN A 478 -53.14 18.22 6.29
C ASN A 478 -54.39 18.67 7.05
N GLN A 479 -54.80 19.94 6.93
CA GLN A 479 -56.06 20.43 7.49
C GLN A 479 -57.28 19.77 6.82
N PHE A 480 -57.26 19.62 5.49
CA PHE A 480 -58.32 18.96 4.73
C PHE A 480 -58.43 17.46 5.03
N VAL A 481 -57.29 16.78 5.17
CA VAL A 481 -57.22 15.38 5.61
C VAL A 481 -57.72 15.27 7.04
N ALA A 482 -57.27 16.15 7.96
CA ALA A 482 -57.73 16.15 9.34
C ALA A 482 -59.22 16.45 9.50
N SER A 483 -59.79 17.36 8.70
CA SER A 483 -61.24 17.63 8.70
C SER A 483 -62.04 16.45 8.15
N ARG A 484 -61.51 15.77 7.14
CA ARG A 484 -62.14 14.59 6.53
C ARG A 484 -62.02 13.34 7.42
N ASP A 485 -60.93 13.24 8.18
CA ASP A 485 -60.74 12.20 9.20
C ASP A 485 -61.61 12.48 10.43
N ALA A 486 -61.87 13.74 10.80
CA ALA A 486 -62.85 14.09 11.84
C ALA A 486 -64.30 13.73 11.44
N GLU A 487 -64.70 13.95 10.18
CA GLU A 487 -66.01 13.52 9.65
C GLU A 487 -66.15 11.99 9.57
N LYS A 488 -65.05 11.28 9.28
CA LYS A 488 -65.02 9.81 9.38
C LYS A 488 -65.00 9.33 10.84
N HIS A 489 -64.40 10.08 11.76
CA HIS A 489 -64.30 9.67 13.16
C HIS A 489 -65.67 9.64 13.84
N ASP A 490 -66.60 10.53 13.48
CA ASP A 490 -67.98 10.52 13.98
C ASP A 490 -68.82 9.34 13.45
N GLN A 491 -68.50 8.81 12.25
CA GLN A 491 -69.16 7.60 11.71
C GLN A 491 -68.50 6.28 12.19
N ASP A 492 -67.21 6.31 12.52
CA ASP A 492 -66.43 5.12 12.93
C ASP A 492 -66.42 4.91 14.47
N ILE A 493 -66.84 5.91 15.27
CA ILE A 493 -67.03 5.77 16.74
C ILE A 493 -68.22 4.86 17.06
N ASP A 494 -69.25 4.78 16.20
CA ASP A 494 -70.39 3.88 16.41
C ASP A 494 -70.13 2.44 15.92
N GLN A 495 -69.11 2.22 15.07
CA GLN A 495 -68.73 0.87 14.59
C GLN A 495 -67.45 0.29 15.22
N LYS A 496 -66.64 1.06 15.94
CA LYS A 496 -65.46 0.55 16.69
C LYS A 496 -65.71 0.33 18.19
N LYS A 497 -66.95 0.01 18.58
CA LYS A 497 -67.20 -0.66 19.86
C LYS A 497 -66.70 -2.10 19.80
N HIS A 498 -65.47 -2.23 20.30
CA HIS A 498 -64.96 -3.38 21.03
C HIS A 498 -64.77 -4.71 20.28
N TYR A 499 -63.55 -4.95 19.83
CA TYR A 499 -63.03 -6.31 19.72
C TYR A 499 -62.56 -6.78 21.10
N PHE A 500 -63.51 -7.17 21.95
CA PHE A 500 -63.19 -7.97 23.13
C PHE A 500 -62.87 -9.40 22.69
N ALA A 501 -61.66 -9.87 23.00
CA ALA A 501 -61.48 -11.31 23.07
C ALA A 501 -62.11 -11.77 24.39
N THR A 502 -63.11 -12.64 24.32
CA THR A 502 -63.84 -13.09 25.49
C THR A 502 -62.97 -14.00 26.37
N PHE A 503 -62.32 -13.41 27.36
CA PHE A 503 -61.56 -14.13 28.38
C PHE A 503 -62.21 -13.92 29.74
N ARG A 504 -62.62 -15.02 30.37
CA ARG A 504 -63.17 -15.00 31.72
C ARG A 504 -62.07 -14.63 32.71
N CYS A 505 -62.15 -13.42 33.26
CA CYS A 505 -61.25 -12.94 34.29
C CYS A 505 -61.28 -13.88 35.49
N VAL A 506 -60.13 -14.43 35.86
CA VAL A 506 -60.02 -15.40 36.97
C VAL A 506 -60.40 -14.78 38.32
N LYS A 507 -60.29 -13.44 38.43
CA LYS A 507 -60.56 -12.71 39.68
C LYS A 507 -62.04 -12.35 39.88
N CYS A 508 -62.74 -11.91 38.83
CA CYS A 508 -64.13 -11.45 38.96
C CYS A 508 -65.14 -12.21 38.07
N GLY A 509 -64.68 -13.16 37.25
CA GLY A 509 -65.52 -13.93 36.36
C GLY A 509 -66.07 -13.16 35.14
N HIS A 510 -65.69 -11.90 34.94
CA HIS A 510 -66.14 -11.08 33.81
C HIS A 510 -65.45 -11.48 32.51
N HIS A 511 -66.18 -11.50 31.38
CA HIS A 511 -65.71 -12.15 30.15
C HIS A 511 -64.98 -11.21 29.19
N GLU A 512 -64.87 -9.92 29.51
CA GLU A 512 -64.20 -8.95 28.65
C GLU A 512 -62.84 -8.57 29.23
N SER A 513 -61.80 -8.80 28.43
CA SER A 513 -60.43 -8.38 28.74
C SER A 513 -59.83 -7.66 27.54
N GLU A 514 -59.12 -6.58 27.79
CA GLU A 514 -58.35 -5.82 26.81
C GLU A 514 -56.88 -6.25 26.84
N LEU A 515 -56.24 -6.27 25.67
CA LEU A 515 -54.81 -6.51 25.54
C LEU A 515 -54.08 -5.16 25.59
N VAL A 516 -53.22 -4.97 26.58
CA VAL A 516 -52.47 -3.73 26.79
C VAL A 516 -50.97 -4.00 26.73
N MET A 517 -50.27 -3.25 25.90
CA MET A 517 -48.80 -3.25 25.84
C MET A 517 -48.26 -2.17 26.78
N GLU A 518 -47.45 -2.55 27.76
CA GLU A 518 -46.73 -1.59 28.61
C GLU A 518 -45.23 -1.93 28.59
N GLY A 519 -44.47 -1.15 27.82
CA GLY A 519 -43.06 -1.39 27.54
C GLY A 519 -42.84 -2.71 26.79
N ARG A 520 -41.99 -3.59 27.35
CA ARG A 520 -41.65 -4.91 26.78
C ARG A 520 -42.55 -6.05 27.26
N TRP A 521 -43.73 -5.75 27.79
CA TRP A 521 -44.65 -6.73 28.37
C TRP A 521 -46.04 -6.59 27.77
N LEU A 522 -46.66 -7.74 27.49
CA LEU A 522 -48.04 -7.83 27.05
C LEU A 522 -48.91 -8.19 28.26
N TYR A 523 -49.98 -7.46 28.50
CA TYR A 523 -50.93 -7.73 29.58
C TYR A 523 -52.32 -8.02 29.02
N LEU A 524 -52.98 -9.04 29.56
CA LEU A 524 -54.44 -9.16 29.48
C LEU A 524 -55.02 -8.47 30.70
N GLN A 525 -55.71 -7.36 30.48
CA GLN A 525 -56.34 -6.56 31.52
C GLN A 525 -57.84 -6.76 31.49
N CYS A 526 -58.45 -7.21 32.59
CA CYS A 526 -59.90 -7.32 32.65
C CYS A 526 -60.54 -5.93 32.52
N ALA A 527 -61.51 -5.78 31.62
CA ALA A 527 -62.16 -4.49 31.37
C ALA A 527 -62.85 -3.94 32.63
N GLN A 528 -63.42 -4.82 33.47
CA GLN A 528 -64.19 -4.44 34.66
C GLN A 528 -63.31 -4.19 35.89
N CYS A 529 -62.52 -5.18 36.33
CA CYS A 529 -61.75 -5.06 37.58
C CYS A 529 -60.31 -4.58 37.39
N LYS A 530 -59.91 -4.31 36.13
CA LYS A 530 -58.59 -3.83 35.73
C LYS A 530 -57.42 -4.72 36.18
N ASN A 531 -57.69 -5.97 36.58
CA ASN A 531 -56.66 -6.95 36.93
C ASN A 531 -55.84 -7.31 35.70
N LYS A 532 -54.51 -7.21 35.81
CA LYS A 532 -53.57 -7.45 34.71
C LYS A 532 -52.88 -8.80 34.88
N ILE A 533 -52.96 -9.65 33.87
CA ILE A 533 -52.15 -10.88 33.78
C ILE A 533 -50.99 -10.60 32.84
N LYS A 534 -49.76 -10.71 33.37
CA LYS A 534 -48.52 -10.35 32.70
C LYS A 534 -48.00 -11.51 31.86
N TYR A 535 -47.63 -11.25 30.60
CA TYR A 535 -46.98 -12.21 29.72
C TYR A 535 -45.61 -11.69 29.24
N PRO A 536 -44.53 -12.51 29.33
CA PRO A 536 -43.21 -12.14 28.84
C PRO A 536 -43.19 -12.02 27.32
N ALA A 537 -42.98 -10.81 26.79
CA ALA A 537 -42.84 -10.59 25.35
C ALA A 537 -41.41 -10.86 24.83
N GLY A 538 -40.53 -11.45 25.65
CA GLY A 538 -39.08 -11.47 25.44
C GLY A 538 -38.41 -12.83 25.22
N LEU A 539 -39.13 -13.94 25.11
CA LEU A 539 -38.54 -15.26 24.81
C LEU A 539 -39.10 -15.79 23.48
N TRP A 540 -38.30 -15.62 22.44
CA TRP A 540 -38.53 -16.17 21.12
C TRP A 540 -38.56 -17.70 21.25
N GLY A 541 -39.74 -18.31 21.13
CA GLY A 541 -39.92 -19.76 21.11
C GLY A 541 -40.74 -20.39 22.24
N ILE A 542 -41.33 -19.62 23.17
CA ILE A 542 -42.24 -20.21 24.16
C ILE A 542 -43.67 -20.24 23.62
N ASN A 543 -44.15 -21.45 23.30
CA ASN A 543 -45.55 -21.75 22.98
C ASN A 543 -46.43 -21.43 24.20
N THR A 544 -46.90 -20.19 24.31
CA THR A 544 -47.93 -19.84 25.30
C THR A 544 -49.29 -20.18 24.70
N THR A 545 -49.96 -21.18 25.27
CA THR A 545 -51.23 -21.71 24.77
C THR A 545 -52.40 -21.07 25.49
N ILE A 546 -53.24 -20.35 24.75
CA ILE A 546 -54.51 -19.80 25.24
C ILE A 546 -55.65 -20.70 24.71
N PRO A 547 -56.66 -21.08 25.51
CA PRO A 547 -57.77 -21.87 25.01
C PRO A 547 -58.61 -21.07 24.01
N CYS A 548 -58.94 -21.70 22.90
CA CYS A 548 -59.74 -21.16 21.81
C CYS A 548 -61.19 -21.04 22.27
N PRO A 549 -61.81 -19.86 22.17
CA PRO A 549 -63.18 -19.67 22.63
C PRO A 549 -64.18 -20.53 21.85
N ASP A 550 -63.88 -20.85 20.59
CA ASP A 550 -64.80 -21.60 19.72
C ASP A 550 -64.74 -23.12 19.93
N CYS A 551 -63.59 -23.67 20.36
CA CYS A 551 -63.41 -25.14 20.42
C CYS A 551 -62.63 -25.66 21.62
N GLY A 552 -62.26 -24.79 22.57
CA GLY A 552 -61.50 -25.11 23.78
C GLY A 552 -60.03 -25.51 23.55
N ASN A 553 -59.60 -25.71 22.30
CA ASN A 553 -58.23 -26.13 21.97
C ASN A 553 -57.25 -24.97 21.94
N HIS A 554 -55.95 -25.25 21.90
CA HIS A 554 -54.95 -24.20 22.09
C HIS A 554 -54.80 -23.29 20.86
N ILE A 555 -54.67 -22.00 21.11
CA ILE A 555 -54.29 -20.96 20.15
C ILE A 555 -52.78 -20.80 20.21
N GLN A 556 -52.13 -20.87 19.05
CA GLN A 556 -50.72 -20.50 18.88
C GLN A 556 -50.61 -19.01 18.57
N ILE A 557 -49.76 -18.32 19.33
CA ILE A 557 -49.39 -16.93 19.08
C ILE A 557 -48.11 -16.94 18.23
N ARG A 558 -48.13 -16.27 17.09
CA ARG A 558 -46.93 -16.06 16.26
C ARG A 558 -46.74 -14.58 15.99
N PHE A 559 -45.49 -14.13 15.95
CA PHE A 559 -45.14 -12.74 15.69
C PHE A 559 -44.52 -12.61 14.30
N HIS A 560 -45.06 -11.71 13.48
CA HIS A 560 -44.41 -11.29 12.24
C HIS A 560 -43.63 -9.99 12.47
N PRO A 561 -42.36 -9.88 12.01
CA PRO A 561 -41.53 -8.69 12.22
C PRO A 561 -42.16 -7.39 11.70
N ARG A 562 -42.98 -7.50 10.65
CA ARG A 562 -43.62 -6.37 9.96
C ARG A 562 -45.08 -6.11 10.38
N TYR A 563 -45.76 -7.10 10.96
CA TYR A 563 -47.23 -7.06 11.15
C TYR A 563 -47.69 -7.30 12.59
N GLY A 564 -46.76 -7.53 13.52
CA GLY A 564 -47.09 -7.78 14.92
C GLY A 564 -47.61 -9.20 15.19
N PRO A 565 -48.26 -9.43 16.34
CA PRO A 565 -48.76 -10.75 16.72
C PRO A 565 -50.02 -11.12 15.96
N TYR A 566 -50.10 -12.38 15.55
CA TYR A 566 -51.31 -13.00 15.04
C TYR A 566 -51.54 -14.35 15.73
N PHE A 567 -52.80 -14.75 15.81
CA PHE A 567 -53.23 -15.89 16.62
C PHE A 567 -53.97 -16.88 15.71
N LYS A 568 -53.53 -18.15 15.67
CA LYS A 568 -54.23 -19.21 14.92
C LYS A 568 -54.60 -20.34 15.89
N CYS A 569 -55.88 -20.74 15.90
CA CYS A 569 -56.26 -21.97 16.62
C CYS A 569 -55.72 -23.18 15.87
N VAL A 570 -55.03 -24.07 16.58
CA VAL A 570 -54.40 -25.24 15.96
C VAL A 570 -55.44 -26.24 15.43
N LYS A 571 -56.63 -26.30 16.03
CA LYS A 571 -57.66 -27.28 15.66
C LYS A 571 -58.65 -26.78 14.61
N CYS A 572 -59.24 -25.60 14.82
CA CYS A 572 -60.26 -25.07 13.91
C CYS A 572 -59.69 -24.13 12.84
N GLU A 573 -58.38 -23.89 12.85
CA GLU A 573 -57.65 -23.03 11.93
C GLU A 573 -58.08 -21.56 11.87
N LYS A 574 -59.05 -21.14 12.69
CA LYS A 574 -59.50 -19.75 12.76
C LYS A 574 -58.37 -18.85 13.25
N TRP A 575 -58.30 -17.70 12.61
CA TRP A 575 -57.39 -16.62 12.95
C TRP A 575 -58.09 -15.60 13.84
N TYR A 576 -57.41 -15.17 14.89
CA TYR A 576 -57.84 -14.10 15.78
C TYR A 576 -56.76 -13.01 15.70
N GLY A 577 -57.12 -11.74 15.53
CA GLY A 577 -56.18 -10.64 15.28
C GLY A 577 -56.49 -9.85 14.01
N THR A 578 -55.86 -8.68 13.86
CA THR A 578 -56.27 -7.60 12.95
C THR A 578 -56.43 -8.05 11.50
N GLN A 579 -57.69 -8.07 11.05
CA GLN A 579 -58.17 -8.58 9.77
C GLN A 579 -58.06 -7.58 8.60
N LYS A 580 -57.15 -6.61 8.68
CA LYS A 580 -56.79 -5.77 7.53
C LYS A 580 -55.40 -6.20 7.09
N PHE A 581 -55.22 -6.39 5.79
CA PHE A 581 -53.96 -6.73 5.12
C PHE A 581 -53.62 -8.22 4.99
N LEU A 582 -54.59 -9.00 4.48
CA LEU A 582 -54.30 -10.11 3.57
C LEU A 582 -55.33 -10.06 2.43
N GLY A 583 -54.97 -9.29 1.40
CA GLY A 583 -55.48 -9.44 0.04
C GLY A 583 -54.38 -10.08 -0.78
#